data_AF-A0A954D2P7-F1
#
_entry.id   AF-A0A954D2P7-F1
#
_cell.length_a   1.000
_cell.length_b   1.000
_cell.length_c   1.000
_cell.angle_alpha   90.00
_cell.angle_beta   90.00
_cell.angle_gamma   90.00
#
_symmetry.space_group_name_H-M   'P 1'
#
loop_
_entity.id
_entity.type
_entity.pdbx_description
1 polymer ?
#
loop_
_entity_poly.entity_id
_entity_poly.type
_entity_poly.pdbx_seq_one_letter_code
_entity_poly.pdbx_strand_id
1 'polypeptide(L)' 'MHGELGRGGVGAVHLGHDQELGREVAMKFLHDRYKDNSAVLHRFVEEAQIGGQLQHPGIVPVY' A
#
# COMPACT_ATOMS: atom_id res chain seq x y z
N MET A 1 5.98 -14.26 6.79
CA MET A 1 5.83 -12.99 6.05
C MET A 1 6.43 -13.21 4.68
N HIS A 2 5.66 -13.02 3.60
CA HIS A 2 6.23 -13.08 2.26
C HIS A 2 7.14 -11.84 2.06
N GLY A 3 8.14 -11.96 1.18
CA GLY A 3 9.28 -11.03 1.12
C GLY A 3 8.91 -9.56 0.91
N GLU A 4 9.78 -8.67 1.39
CA GLU A 4 9.75 -7.25 1.02
C GLU A 4 10.03 -7.11 -0.48
N LEU A 5 9.13 -6.42 -1.18
CA LEU A 5 9.22 -6.16 -2.62
C LEU A 5 9.92 -4.83 -2.91
N GLY A 6 9.83 -3.88 -1.97
CA GLY A 6 10.50 -2.60 -2.11
C GLY A 6 10.29 -1.70 -0.90
N ARG A 7 11.12 -0.65 -0.81
CA ARG A 7 11.12 0.29 0.31
C ARG A 7 11.32 1.72 -0.19
N GLY A 8 10.48 2.62 0.30
CA GLY A 8 10.54 4.04 0.01
C GLY A 8 10.66 4.89 1.27
N GLY A 9 10.52 6.20 1.12
CA GLY A 9 10.63 7.14 2.25
C GLY A 9 9.52 6.97 3.28
N VAL A 10 8.27 6.78 2.84
CA VAL A 10 7.08 6.72 3.72
C VAL A 10 6.88 5.32 4.30
N GLY A 11 7.18 4.27 3.54
CA GLY A 11 6.84 2.91 3.90
C GLY A 11 7.54 1.86 3.06
N ALA A 12 7.16 0.60 3.26
CA ALA A 12 7.64 -0.56 2.52
C ALA A 12 6.47 -1.31 1.88
N VAL A 13 6.72 -1.96 0.76
CA VAL A 13 5.77 -2.82 0.05
C VAL A 13 6.20 -4.26 0.26
N HIS A 14 5.26 -5.09 0.72
CA HIS A 14 5.47 -6.51 0.97
C HIS A 14 4.56 -7.33 0.08
N LEU A 15 5.01 -8.54 -0.25
CA LEU A 15 4.16 -9.54 -0.87
C LEU A 15 3.11 -10.02 0.15
N GLY A 16 1.86 -10.05 -0.26
CA GLY A 16 0.72 -10.54 0.48
C GLY A 16 0.02 -11.65 -0.27
N HIS A 17 -0.76 -12.44 0.45
CA HIS A 17 -1.67 -13.40 -0.14
C HIS A 17 -3.08 -13.08 0.34
N ASP A 18 -3.93 -12.69 -0.59
CA ASP A 18 -5.36 -12.52 -0.37
C ASP A 18 -5.98 -13.91 -0.29
N GLN A 19 -6.36 -14.33 0.92
CA GLN A 19 -6.87 -15.68 1.18
C GLN A 19 -8.29 -15.89 0.63
N GLU A 20 -9.05 -14.82 0.43
CA GLU A 20 -10.43 -14.90 -0.06
C GLU A 20 -10.45 -15.07 -1.58
N LEU A 21 -9.63 -14.31 -2.28
CA LEU A 21 -9.51 -14.37 -3.74
C LEU A 21 -8.42 -15.33 -4.24
N GLY A 22 -7.58 -15.85 -3.34
CA GLY A 22 -6.52 -16.80 -3.65
C GLY A 22 -5.41 -16.23 -4.53
N ARG A 23 -5.09 -14.93 -4.40
CA ARG A 23 -4.12 -14.23 -5.27
C ARG A 23 -3.00 -13.57 -4.46
N GLU A 24 -1.83 -13.43 -5.09
CA GLU A 24 -0.77 -12.58 -4.56
C GLU A 24 -1.09 -11.11 -4.76
N VAL A 25 -0.78 -10.29 -3.75
CA VAL A 25 -1.02 -8.84 -3.75
C VAL A 25 0.18 -8.09 -3.20
N ALA A 26 0.37 -6.85 -3.64
CA ALA A 26 1.35 -5.95 -3.04
C ALA A 26 0.67 -5.14 -1.91
N MET A 27 1.21 -5.22 -0.69
CA MET A 27 0.68 -4.50 0.47
C MET A 27 1.67 -3.44 0.92
N LYS A 28 1.25 -2.17 0.91
CA LYS A 28 2.05 -1.04 1.39
C LYS A 28 1.82 -0.82 2.88
N PHE A 29 2.90 -0.80 3.66
CA PHE A 29 2.87 -0.53 5.10
C PHE A 29 3.58 0.78 5.40
N LEU A 30 2.95 1.61 6.24
CA LEU A 30 3.57 2.82 6.75
C LEU A 30 4.68 2.45 7.74
N HIS A 31 5.82 3.14 7.69
CA HIS A 31 6.87 2.93 8.68
C HIS A 31 6.41 3.35 10.09
N ASP A 32 6.75 2.55 11.12
CA ASP A 32 6.39 2.80 12.52
C ASP A 32 6.79 4.19 13.04
N ARG A 33 7.87 4.78 12.50
CA ARG A 33 8.30 6.15 12.83
C ARG A 33 7.25 7.23 12.53
N TYR A 34 6.24 6.92 11.72
CA TYR A 34 5.16 7.83 11.35
C TYR A 34 3.83 7.51 12.03
N LYS A 35 3.76 6.50 12.90
CA LYS A 35 2.51 6.06 13.54
C LYS A 35 1.77 7.16 14.32
N ASP A 36 2.50 8.14 14.87
CA ASP A 36 1.94 9.25 15.63
C ASP A 36 1.91 10.57 14.81
N ASN A 37 2.28 10.51 13.53
CA ASN A 37 2.29 11.68 12.64
C ASN A 37 0.99 11.73 11.82
N SER A 38 0.01 12.47 12.31
CA SER A 38 -1.32 12.60 11.69
C SER A 38 -1.28 13.10 10.25
N ALA A 39 -0.35 13.99 9.89
CA ALA A 39 -0.22 14.50 8.53
C ALA A 39 0.25 13.41 7.54
N VAL A 40 1.18 12.56 7.97
CA VAL A 40 1.67 11.44 7.14
C VAL A 40 0.60 10.35 7.03
N LEU A 41 -0.09 10.05 8.14
CA LEU A 41 -1.22 9.12 8.14
C LEU A 41 -2.33 9.58 7.17
N HIS A 42 -2.70 10.86 7.21
CA HIS A 42 -3.69 11.43 6.30
C HIS A 42 -3.29 11.24 4.84
N ARG A 43 -2.05 11.60 4.48
CA ARG A 43 -1.54 11.42 3.11
C ARG A 43 -1.51 9.96 2.67
N PHE A 44 -1.20 9.04 3.58
CA PHE A 44 -1.20 7.61 3.28
C PHE A 44 -2.62 7.11 2.93
N VAL A 45 -3.64 7.55 3.66
CA VAL A 45 -5.05 7.23 3.36
C VAL A 45 -5.50 7.91 2.07
N GLU A 46 -5.13 9.17 1.87
CA GLU A 46 -5.46 9.94 0.67
C GLU A 46 -4.88 9.30 -0.60
N GLU A 47 -3.63 8.82 -0.56
CA GLU A 47 -2.99 8.08 -1.66
C GLU A 47 -3.78 6.80 -2.00
N ALA A 48 -4.22 6.04 -1.00
CA ALA A 48 -5.03 4.85 -1.20
C ALA A 48 -6.40 5.17 -1.82
N GLN A 49 -7.05 6.24 -1.36
CA GLN A 49 -8.34 6.70 -1.89
C GLN A 49 -8.23 7.16 -3.34
N ILE A 50 -7.24 8.02 -3.65
CA ILE A 50 -7.01 8.50 -5.02
C ILE A 50 -6.66 7.31 -5.92
N GLY A 51 -5.72 6.45 -5.51
CA GLY A 51 -5.32 5.28 -6.26
C GLY A 51 -6.47 4.32 -6.54
N GLY A 52 -7.34 4.07 -5.56
CA GLY A 52 -8.51 3.21 -5.70
C GLY A 52 -9.59 3.74 -6.64
N GLN A 53 -9.59 5.05 -6.92
CA GLN A 53 -10.52 5.68 -7.88
C GLN A 53 -10.01 5.61 -9.33
N LEU A 54 -8.73 5.29 -9.55
CA LEU A 54 -8.14 5.25 -10.89
C LEU A 54 -8.38 3.89 -11.56
N GLN A 55 -9.02 3.92 -12.72
CA GLN A 55 -9.27 2.72 -13.55
C GLN A 55 -8.67 2.93 -14.94
N HIS A 56 -7.45 2.44 -15.14
CA HIS A 56 -6.75 2.55 -16.42
C HIS A 56 -5.72 1.42 -16.58
N PRO A 57 -5.55 0.80 -17.76
CA PRO A 57 -4.61 -0.32 -17.95
C PRO A 57 -3.14 0.02 -17.67
N GLY A 58 -2.76 1.30 -17.77
CA GLY A 58 -1.42 1.79 -17.43
C GLY A 58 -1.21 2.16 -15.96
N ILE A 59 -2.20 1.96 -15.09
CA ILE A 59 -2.15 2.33 -13.68
C ILE A 59 -2.38 1.07 -12.85
N VAL A 60 -1.53 0.85 -11.83
CA VAL A 60 -1.69 -0.29 -10.92
C VAL A 60 -2.94 -0.07 -10.07
N PRO A 61 -3.91 -1.00 -10.06
CA PRO A 61 -5.12 -0.87 -9.26
C PRO A 61 -4.82 -1.02 -7.77
N VAL A 62 -5.55 -0.27 -6.95
CA VAL A 62 -5.56 -0.36 -5.49
C VAL A 62 -6.90 -0.95 -5.06
N TYR A 63 -6.88 -1.87 -4.09
CA TYR A 63 -8.05 -2.60 -3.58
C TYR A 63 -8.20 -2.42 -2.07
#